data_AF-A0AAV5LCC5-F1
#
_entry.id   AF-A0AAV5LCC5-F1
#
_cell.length_a   1.000
_cell.length_b   1.000
_cell.length_c   1.000
_cell.angle_alpha   90.00
_cell.angle_beta   90.00
_cell.angle_gamma   90.00
#
_symmetry.space_group_name_H-M   'P 1'
#
loop_
_entity.id
_entity.type
_entity.pdbx_description
1 polymer ?
#
loop_
_entity_poly.entity_id
_entity_poly.type
_entity_poly.pdbx_seq_one_letter_code
_entity_poly.pdbx_strand_id
1 'polypeptide(L)'
;MLSLKIHPNEASITAVARLAAAKGDGDSAFDIVRSMVDYGLTPRQRTFEAALLCFCKKLEADKAYKVEDHISLINVSLEEPEIAALLKVSADTGRGERVYDYLKKLRCCVRSVSEETAKILEDWFFGKGSEVGAGVQHHVDYVKDAILRNGGGWHGLGWLGEGKWAVRRGTVEPSGRCCCCGEQLVCVDIDDAETEKFAQSIAELAMEREVKANFSEFQIKEEFCICLILSVHYIEADIK
;
A
#
# COMPACT_ATOMS: atom_id res chain seq x y z
N MET A 1 31.62 20.26 7.74
CA MET A 1 31.23 19.11 8.59
C MET A 1 32.21 17.96 8.42
N LEU A 2 32.25 17.28 7.27
CA LEU A 2 33.21 16.21 7.00
C LEU A 2 34.67 16.67 7.05
N SER A 3 34.98 17.87 6.54
CA SER A 3 36.31 18.51 6.64
C SER A 3 36.74 18.79 8.08
N LEU A 4 35.80 18.87 9.02
CA LEU A 4 36.03 19.05 10.46
C LEU A 4 36.01 17.72 11.22
N LYS A 5 35.97 16.57 10.52
CA LYS A 5 35.84 15.22 11.08
C LYS A 5 34.61 15.03 11.99
N ILE A 6 33.54 15.77 11.71
CA ILE A 6 32.25 15.61 12.39
C ILE A 6 31.41 14.60 11.61
N HIS A 7 31.01 13.51 12.27
CA HIS A 7 30.13 12.51 11.68
C HIS A 7 28.73 13.09 11.41
N PRO A 8 28.19 12.92 10.20
CA PRO A 8 26.80 13.29 9.93
C PRO A 8 25.84 12.50 10.82
N ASN A 9 24.72 13.11 11.19
CA ASN A 9 23.56 12.37 11.65
C ASN A 9 22.53 12.22 10.52
N GLU A 10 21.48 11.42 10.74
CA GLU A 10 20.42 11.17 9.75
C GLU A 10 19.80 12.47 9.21
N ALA A 11 19.48 13.42 10.10
CA ALA A 11 18.85 14.68 9.71
C ALA A 11 19.77 15.53 8.81
N SER A 12 21.07 15.54 9.07
CA SER A 12 22.05 16.28 8.27
C SER A 12 22.14 15.71 6.85
N ILE A 13 22.20 14.39 6.72
CA ILE A 13 22.24 13.73 5.40
C ILE A 13 20.92 13.92 4.66
N THR A 14 19.77 13.73 5.34
CA THR A 14 18.43 13.98 4.77
C THR A 14 18.32 15.43 4.26
N ALA A 15 18.84 16.41 5.00
CA ALA A 15 18.85 17.81 4.56
C ALA A 15 19.69 18.03 3.29
N VAL A 16 20.88 17.42 3.21
CA VAL A 16 21.75 17.53 2.03
C VAL A 16 21.13 16.81 0.82
N ALA A 17 20.53 15.64 1.00
CA ALA A 17 19.81 14.93 -0.05
C ALA A 17 18.64 15.76 -0.61
N ARG A 18 17.86 16.41 0.28
CA ARG A 18 16.79 17.34 -0.14
C ARG A 18 17.33 18.54 -0.91
N LEU A 19 18.48 19.10 -0.50
CA LEU A 19 19.13 20.20 -1.22
C LEU A 19 19.62 19.77 -2.61
N ALA A 20 20.17 18.57 -2.74
CA ALA A 20 20.57 18.01 -4.04
C ALA A 20 19.35 17.80 -4.95
N ALA A 21 18.30 17.17 -4.43
CA ALA A 21 17.04 16.95 -5.15
C ALA A 21 16.36 18.27 -5.57
N ALA A 22 16.41 19.31 -4.73
CA ALA A 22 15.87 20.64 -5.04
C ALA A 22 16.65 21.34 -6.17
N LYS A 23 17.94 21.03 -6.34
CA LYS A 23 18.75 21.45 -7.50
C LYS A 23 18.48 20.59 -8.75
N GLY A 24 17.58 19.61 -8.64
CA GLY A 24 17.28 18.65 -9.70
C GLY A 24 18.31 17.53 -9.81
N ASP A 25 19.23 17.36 -8.86
CA ASP A 25 20.23 16.31 -8.90
C ASP A 25 19.78 15.10 -8.07
N GLY A 26 18.97 14.24 -8.70
CA GLY A 26 18.44 13.02 -8.10
C GLY A 26 19.53 11.96 -7.87
N ASP A 27 20.52 11.88 -8.75
CA ASP A 27 21.63 10.93 -8.63
C ASP A 27 22.48 11.25 -7.41
N SER A 28 22.91 12.52 -7.26
CA SER A 28 23.61 12.96 -6.05
C SER A 28 22.75 12.76 -4.80
N ALA A 29 21.45 13.11 -4.86
CA ALA A 29 20.56 12.89 -3.73
C ALA A 29 20.55 11.42 -3.32
N PHE A 30 20.43 10.50 -4.26
CA PHE A 30 20.39 9.07 -3.99
C PHE A 30 21.72 8.53 -3.46
N ASP A 31 22.86 8.94 -4.02
CA ASP A 31 24.18 8.53 -3.54
C ASP A 31 24.47 9.04 -2.12
N ILE A 32 24.03 10.27 -1.80
CA ILE A 32 24.11 10.82 -0.44
C ILE A 32 23.33 9.93 0.53
N VAL A 33 22.12 9.48 0.18
CA VAL A 33 21.33 8.58 1.03
C VAL A 33 22.02 7.23 1.20
N ARG A 34 22.55 6.65 0.11
CA ARG A 34 23.27 5.37 0.15
C ARG A 34 24.50 5.43 1.06
N SER A 35 25.20 6.56 1.08
CA SER A 35 26.36 6.75 1.95
C SER A 35 26.03 6.71 3.45
N MET A 36 24.76 6.79 3.87
CA MET A 36 24.35 6.67 5.28
C MET A 36 24.86 5.38 5.93
N VAL A 37 24.85 4.28 5.17
CA VAL A 37 25.26 2.97 5.67
C VAL A 37 26.74 2.98 6.05
N ASP A 38 27.58 3.73 5.32
CA ASP A 38 29.01 3.89 5.62
C ASP A 38 29.25 4.60 6.96
N TYR A 39 28.27 5.38 7.43
CA TYR A 39 28.28 6.03 8.74
C TYR A 39 27.56 5.22 9.84
N GLY A 40 27.15 3.97 9.54
CA GLY A 40 26.40 3.12 10.47
C GLY A 40 24.98 3.64 10.75
N LEU A 41 24.41 4.45 9.84
CA LEU A 41 23.07 5.00 9.96
C LEU A 41 22.09 4.20 9.12
N THR A 42 20.90 3.97 9.67
CA THR A 42 19.78 3.37 8.93
C THR A 42 18.94 4.48 8.30
N PRO A 43 18.84 4.57 6.97
CA PRO A 43 17.98 5.55 6.33
C PRO A 43 16.51 5.31 6.67
N ARG A 44 15.74 6.39 6.71
CA ARG A 44 14.27 6.33 6.89
C ARG A 44 13.58 6.60 5.56
N GLN A 45 12.28 6.33 5.49
CA GLN A 45 11.45 6.63 4.31
C GLN A 45 11.68 8.06 3.77
N ARG A 46 11.55 9.06 4.66
CA ARG A 46 11.76 10.49 4.37
C ARG A 46 13.12 10.82 3.75
N THR A 47 14.11 9.96 3.95
CA THR A 47 15.45 10.16 3.43
C THR A 47 15.48 9.84 1.93
N PHE A 48 14.82 8.77 1.50
CA PHE A 48 14.74 8.38 0.08
C PHE A 48 13.71 9.18 -0.72
N GLU A 49 12.66 9.68 -0.06
CA GLU A 49 11.57 10.45 -0.66
C GLU A 49 12.11 11.56 -1.59
N ALA A 50 13.13 12.30 -1.15
CA ALA A 50 13.71 13.39 -1.93
C ALA A 50 14.27 12.94 -3.29
N ALA A 51 15.01 11.83 -3.32
CA ALA A 51 15.57 11.27 -4.54
C ALA A 51 14.47 10.68 -5.44
N LEU A 52 13.54 9.93 -4.85
CA LEU A 52 12.41 9.32 -5.54
C LEU A 52 11.57 10.38 -6.28
N LEU A 53 11.12 11.41 -5.57
CA LEU A 53 10.30 12.47 -6.13
C LEU A 53 11.06 13.28 -7.19
N CYS A 54 12.39 13.44 -7.05
CA CYS A 54 13.23 14.09 -8.06
C CYS A 54 13.22 13.30 -9.38
N PHE A 55 13.45 11.99 -9.33
CA PHE A 55 13.42 11.13 -10.51
C PHE A 55 12.04 11.07 -11.15
N CYS A 56 10.97 10.96 -10.36
CA CYS A 56 9.59 10.98 -10.87
C CYS A 56 9.28 12.29 -11.60
N LYS A 57 9.66 13.45 -11.04
CA LYS A 57 9.46 14.76 -11.69
C LYS A 57 10.23 14.91 -13.01
N LYS A 58 11.36 14.22 -13.14
CA LYS A 58 12.19 14.21 -14.35
C LYS A 58 11.82 13.14 -15.37
N LEU A 59 10.78 12.35 -15.09
CA LEU A 59 10.37 11.19 -15.90
C LEU A 59 11.45 10.10 -16.02
N GLU A 60 12.37 10.02 -15.05
CA GLU A 60 13.43 9.03 -14.99
C GLU A 60 12.94 7.74 -14.29
N ALA A 61 11.95 7.07 -14.90
CA ALA A 61 11.24 5.91 -14.31
C ALA A 61 12.17 4.80 -13.80
N ASP A 62 13.16 4.38 -14.59
CA ASP A 62 14.07 3.30 -14.20
C ASP A 62 14.88 3.63 -12.94
N LYS A 63 15.23 4.91 -12.75
CA LYS A 63 15.93 5.34 -11.53
C LYS A 63 14.98 5.42 -10.35
N ALA A 64 13.75 5.90 -10.55
CA ALA A 64 12.73 5.88 -9.52
C ALA A 64 12.45 4.45 -9.00
N TYR A 65 12.38 3.47 -9.91
CA TYR A 65 12.21 2.06 -9.53
C TYR A 65 13.41 1.51 -8.76
N LYS A 66 14.64 1.89 -9.12
CA LYS A 66 15.82 1.54 -8.32
C LYS A 66 15.73 2.09 -6.89
N VAL A 67 15.25 3.32 -6.72
CA VAL A 67 15.04 3.87 -5.36
C VAL A 67 14.02 3.04 -4.60
N GLU A 68 12.91 2.65 -5.22
CA GLU A 68 11.91 1.77 -4.62
C GLU A 68 12.47 0.39 -4.22
N ASP A 69 13.29 -0.23 -5.07
CA ASP A 69 13.93 -1.52 -4.77
C ASP A 69 14.81 -1.42 -3.52
N HIS A 70 15.54 -0.31 -3.39
CA HIS A 70 16.35 -0.03 -2.20
C HIS A 70 15.50 0.21 -0.95
N ILE A 71 14.37 0.92 -1.06
CA ILE A 71 13.41 1.11 0.04
C ILE A 71 12.84 -0.25 0.49
N SER A 72 12.50 -1.11 -0.47
CA SER A 72 11.98 -2.45 -0.20
C SER A 72 13.00 -3.34 0.50
N LEU A 73 14.28 -3.25 0.13
CA LEU A 73 15.38 -4.01 0.75
C LEU A 73 15.57 -3.68 2.23
N ILE A 74 15.31 -2.43 2.64
CA ILE A 74 15.43 -1.99 4.04
C ILE A 74 14.14 -2.17 4.84
N ASN A 75 13.15 -2.87 4.29
CA ASN A 75 11.83 -3.12 4.90
C ASN A 75 11.09 -1.84 5.32
N VAL A 76 11.24 -0.77 4.54
CA VAL A 76 10.47 0.46 4.72
C VAL A 76 9.29 0.43 3.75
N SER A 77 8.08 0.64 4.26
CA SER A 77 6.88 0.72 3.43
C SER A 77 6.76 2.09 2.74
N LEU A 78 6.27 2.10 1.51
CA LEU A 78 5.88 3.34 0.84
C LEU A 78 4.49 3.78 1.31
N GLU A 79 4.28 5.08 1.43
CA GLU A 79 2.96 5.67 1.67
C GLU A 79 2.34 6.14 0.34
N GLU A 80 1.11 6.64 0.41
CA GLU A 80 0.36 7.11 -0.76
C GLU A 80 1.15 8.09 -1.65
N PRO A 81 1.82 9.14 -1.12
CA PRO A 81 2.50 10.13 -1.95
C PRO A 81 3.60 9.53 -2.83
N GLU A 82 4.39 8.60 -2.29
CA GLU A 82 5.45 7.93 -3.04
C GLU A 82 4.87 6.97 -4.08
N ILE A 83 3.84 6.19 -3.71
CA ILE A 83 3.16 5.28 -4.64
C ILE A 83 2.50 6.08 -5.76
N ALA A 84 1.86 7.22 -5.46
CA ALA A 84 1.24 8.11 -6.44
C ALA A 84 2.26 8.72 -7.40
N ALA A 85 3.44 9.13 -6.90
CA ALA A 85 4.53 9.63 -7.75
C ALA A 85 5.05 8.54 -8.70
N LEU A 86 5.22 7.32 -8.20
CA LEU A 86 5.64 6.15 -8.97
C LEU A 86 4.58 5.71 -10.00
N LEU A 87 3.31 5.73 -9.62
CA LEU A 87 2.17 5.52 -10.51
C LEU A 87 2.18 6.55 -11.63
N LYS A 88 2.34 7.84 -11.29
CA LYS A 88 2.35 8.93 -12.26
C LYS A 88 3.49 8.80 -13.26
N VAL A 89 4.73 8.57 -12.81
CA VAL A 89 5.86 8.43 -13.74
C VAL A 89 5.68 7.19 -14.64
N SER A 90 5.07 6.12 -14.13
CA SER A 90 4.75 4.93 -14.91
C SER A 90 3.70 5.23 -15.99
N ALA A 91 2.64 5.96 -15.64
CA ALA A 91 1.61 6.40 -16.59
C ALA A 91 2.19 7.33 -17.66
N ASP A 92 2.95 8.35 -17.26
CA ASP A 92 3.55 9.34 -18.15
C ASP A 92 4.54 8.67 -19.13
N THR A 93 5.32 7.69 -18.66
CA THR A 93 6.25 6.89 -19.49
C THR A 93 5.61 5.71 -20.22
N GLY A 94 4.29 5.48 -20.08
CA GLY A 94 3.56 4.42 -20.80
C GLY A 94 3.85 2.99 -20.33
N ARG A 95 4.31 2.80 -19.09
CA ARG A 95 4.65 1.50 -18.52
C ARG A 95 3.44 0.85 -17.87
N GLY A 96 2.54 0.29 -18.70
CA GLY A 96 1.25 -0.27 -18.27
C GLY A 96 1.32 -1.34 -17.17
N GLU A 97 2.30 -2.24 -17.23
CA GLU A 97 2.50 -3.26 -16.18
C GLU A 97 2.85 -2.63 -14.83
N ARG A 98 3.69 -1.59 -14.83
CA ARG A 98 4.06 -0.86 -13.61
C ARG A 98 2.87 -0.08 -13.06
N VAL A 99 2.03 0.49 -13.92
CA VAL A 99 0.76 1.10 -13.48
C VAL A 99 -0.12 0.09 -12.75
N TYR A 100 -0.26 -1.14 -13.28
CA TYR A 100 -1.01 -2.22 -12.62
C TYR A 100 -0.40 -2.61 -11.26
N ASP A 101 0.93 -2.68 -11.17
CA ASP A 101 1.62 -2.95 -9.90
C ASP A 101 1.34 -1.88 -8.84
N TYR A 102 1.38 -0.59 -9.21
CA TYR A 102 1.11 0.49 -8.27
C TYR A 102 -0.37 0.58 -7.88
N LEU A 103 -1.30 0.20 -8.76
CA LEU A 103 -2.71 0.03 -8.39
C LEU A 103 -2.88 -1.03 -7.30
N LYS A 104 -2.20 -2.17 -7.42
CA LYS A 104 -2.20 -3.21 -6.38
C LYS A 104 -1.62 -2.67 -5.07
N LYS A 105 -0.53 -1.90 -5.13
CA LYS A 105 0.07 -1.29 -3.93
C LYS A 105 -0.87 -0.28 -3.26
N LEU A 106 -1.52 0.60 -4.02
CA LEU A 106 -2.54 1.51 -3.48
C LEU A 106 -3.66 0.72 -2.80
N ARG A 107 -4.18 -0.34 -3.42
CA ARG A 107 -5.20 -1.21 -2.81
C ARG A 107 -4.77 -1.78 -1.45
N CYS A 108 -3.49 -2.12 -1.29
CA CYS A 108 -2.98 -2.71 -0.04
C CYS A 108 -2.63 -1.64 1.01
N CYS A 109 -2.14 -0.47 0.58
CA CYS A 109 -1.59 0.55 1.47
C CYS A 109 -2.61 1.62 1.89
N VAL A 110 -3.67 1.84 1.10
CA VAL A 110 -4.68 2.86 1.38
C VAL A 110 -6.11 2.33 1.25
N ARG A 111 -6.98 2.75 2.17
CA ARG A 111 -8.43 2.47 2.10
C ARG A 111 -9.12 3.30 1.03
N SER A 112 -8.68 4.54 0.87
CA SER A 112 -9.19 5.51 -0.10
C SER A 112 -8.02 6.36 -0.55
N VAL A 113 -7.96 6.64 -1.86
CA VAL A 113 -6.95 7.52 -2.42
C VAL A 113 -7.34 8.99 -2.23
N SER A 114 -6.34 9.86 -2.16
CA SER A 114 -6.50 11.31 -2.27
C SER A 114 -7.05 11.73 -3.63
N GLU A 115 -7.58 12.95 -3.70
CA GLU A 115 -8.09 13.53 -4.95
C GLU A 115 -6.99 13.70 -6.00
N GLU A 116 -5.77 14.02 -5.58
CA GLU A 116 -4.59 14.10 -6.44
C GLU A 116 -4.25 12.75 -7.07
N THR A 117 -4.25 11.67 -6.28
CA THR A 117 -4.03 10.31 -6.77
C THR A 117 -5.18 9.86 -7.67
N ALA A 118 -6.43 10.17 -7.32
CA ALA A 118 -7.61 9.87 -8.13
C ALA A 118 -7.50 10.50 -9.53
N LYS A 119 -7.03 11.74 -9.62
CA LYS A 119 -6.79 12.40 -10.91
C LYS A 119 -5.75 11.68 -11.77
N ILE A 120 -4.65 11.21 -11.18
CA ILE A 120 -3.63 10.42 -11.91
C ILE A 120 -4.26 9.15 -12.51
N LEU A 121 -5.14 8.50 -11.75
CA LEU A 121 -5.86 7.30 -12.21
C LEU A 121 -6.82 7.60 -13.36
N GLU A 122 -7.61 8.67 -13.22
CA GLU A 122 -8.51 9.12 -14.28
C GLU A 122 -7.74 9.44 -15.56
N ASP A 123 -6.67 10.23 -15.45
CA ASP A 123 -5.82 10.59 -16.59
C ASP A 123 -5.24 9.35 -17.29
N TRP A 124 -4.80 8.33 -16.53
CA TRP A 124 -4.34 7.07 -17.08
C TRP A 124 -5.42 6.36 -17.90
N PHE A 125 -6.60 6.14 -17.31
CA PHE A 125 -7.68 5.39 -17.96
C PHE A 125 -8.35 6.16 -19.11
N PHE A 126 -8.38 7.49 -19.08
CA PHE A 126 -8.82 8.31 -20.22
C PHE A 126 -7.80 8.32 -21.38
N GLY A 127 -6.52 8.14 -21.08
CA GLY A 127 -5.44 8.14 -22.06
C GLY A 127 -4.96 6.75 -22.44
N LYS A 128 -3.70 6.47 -22.09
CA LYS A 128 -2.94 5.26 -22.50
C LYS A 128 -3.46 3.97 -21.87
N GLY A 129 -4.36 4.02 -20.90
CA GLY A 129 -4.99 2.82 -20.32
C GLY A 129 -5.76 1.99 -21.34
N SER A 130 -6.20 2.59 -22.46
CA SER A 130 -6.83 1.84 -23.56
C SER A 130 -5.86 0.98 -24.39
N GLU A 131 -4.55 1.15 -24.20
CA GLU A 131 -3.50 0.43 -24.93
C GLU A 131 -3.04 -0.85 -24.20
N VAL A 132 -3.46 -1.06 -22.94
CA VAL A 132 -3.10 -2.23 -22.13
C VAL A 132 -4.19 -3.29 -22.16
N GLY A 133 -3.83 -4.55 -21.89
CA GLY A 133 -4.77 -5.69 -21.84
C GLY A 133 -5.07 -6.34 -23.19
N ALA A 134 -4.64 -5.72 -24.30
CA ALA A 134 -4.81 -6.29 -25.65
C ALA A 134 -4.14 -7.67 -25.75
N GLY A 135 -4.92 -8.70 -26.14
CA GLY A 135 -4.42 -10.05 -26.41
C GLY A 135 -4.28 -11.00 -25.21
N VAL A 136 -4.58 -10.58 -23.98
CA VAL A 136 -4.55 -11.49 -22.80
C VAL A 136 -5.96 -11.98 -22.51
N GLN A 137 -6.31 -13.15 -23.05
CA GLN A 137 -7.58 -13.83 -22.74
C GLN A 137 -7.38 -14.80 -21.58
N HIS A 138 -7.91 -14.45 -20.41
CA HIS A 138 -8.09 -15.40 -19.32
C HIS A 138 -9.45 -16.07 -19.43
N HIS A 139 -9.51 -17.38 -19.18
CA HIS A 139 -10.78 -18.07 -19.01
C HIS A 139 -11.50 -17.49 -17.78
N VAL A 140 -12.81 -17.28 -17.89
CA VAL A 140 -13.62 -16.66 -16.82
C VAL A 140 -13.46 -17.43 -15.50
N ASP A 141 -13.44 -18.75 -15.56
CA ASP A 141 -13.29 -19.59 -14.37
C ASP A 141 -11.93 -19.41 -13.70
N TYR A 142 -10.87 -19.20 -14.47
CA TYR A 142 -9.54 -18.95 -13.92
C TYR A 142 -9.48 -17.61 -13.17
N VAL A 143 -10.17 -16.57 -13.69
CA VAL A 143 -10.27 -15.27 -13.00
C VAL A 143 -11.09 -15.41 -11.72
N LYS A 144 -12.21 -16.13 -11.76
CA LYS A 144 -13.03 -16.40 -10.56
C LYS A 144 -12.25 -17.15 -9.48
N ASP A 145 -11.49 -18.16 -9.86
CA ASP A 145 -10.63 -18.90 -8.94
C ASP A 145 -9.56 -18.01 -8.32
N ALA A 146 -8.97 -17.10 -9.11
CA ALA A 146 -8.00 -16.14 -8.59
C ALA A 146 -8.63 -15.16 -7.58
N ILE A 147 -9.85 -14.68 -7.85
CA ILE A 147 -10.59 -13.81 -6.92
C ILE A 147 -10.87 -14.54 -5.60
N LEU A 148 -11.33 -15.80 -5.69
CA LEU A 148 -11.65 -16.60 -4.51
C LEU A 148 -10.40 -16.87 -3.65
N ARG A 149 -9.28 -17.25 -4.28
CA ARG A 149 -8.01 -17.48 -3.58
C ARG A 149 -7.45 -16.24 -2.88
N ASN A 150 -7.84 -15.05 -3.34
CA ASN A 150 -7.36 -13.78 -2.82
C ASN A 150 -8.25 -13.17 -1.72
N GLY A 151 -9.27 -13.90 -1.23
CA GLY A 151 -10.22 -13.40 -0.22
C GLY A 151 -11.29 -12.46 -0.79
N GLY A 152 -11.48 -12.45 -2.11
CA GLY A 152 -12.45 -11.59 -2.79
C GLY A 152 -11.93 -10.21 -3.20
N GLY A 153 -12.69 -9.53 -4.08
CA GLY A 153 -12.45 -8.14 -4.47
C GLY A 153 -11.32 -7.87 -5.47
N TRP A 154 -10.39 -8.80 -5.72
CA TRP A 154 -9.32 -8.62 -6.72
C TRP A 154 -8.72 -9.93 -7.24
N HIS A 155 -8.21 -9.94 -8.48
CA HIS A 155 -7.66 -11.14 -9.12
C HIS A 155 -6.12 -11.12 -9.30
N GLY A 156 -5.51 -9.96 -9.56
CA GLY A 156 -4.04 -9.82 -9.65
C GLY A 156 -3.38 -10.36 -10.92
N LEU A 157 -4.14 -10.71 -11.95
CA LEU A 157 -3.66 -11.35 -13.18
C LEU A 157 -3.22 -10.38 -14.29
N GLY A 158 -3.20 -9.07 -14.03
CA GLY A 158 -2.92 -8.04 -15.02
C GLY A 158 -4.19 -7.42 -15.61
N TRP A 159 -4.05 -6.74 -16.74
CA TRP A 159 -5.15 -6.05 -17.42
C TRP A 159 -6.07 -7.03 -18.15
N LEU A 160 -7.38 -6.79 -18.09
CA LEU A 160 -8.40 -7.60 -18.76
C LEU A 160 -9.21 -6.74 -19.72
N GLY A 161 -9.58 -7.33 -20.86
CA GLY A 161 -10.44 -6.71 -21.86
C GLY A 161 -9.69 -5.89 -22.91
N GLU A 162 -10.44 -5.38 -23.88
CA GLU A 162 -9.92 -4.60 -25.00
C GLU A 162 -10.78 -3.35 -25.22
N GLY A 163 -10.16 -2.30 -25.78
CA GLY A 163 -10.84 -1.07 -26.17
C GLY A 163 -10.73 0.06 -25.15
N LYS A 164 -11.59 1.06 -25.31
CA LYS A 164 -11.55 2.28 -24.49
C LYS A 164 -12.26 2.07 -23.15
N TRP A 165 -11.64 2.56 -22.08
CA TRP A 165 -12.25 2.57 -20.75
C TRP A 165 -13.36 3.60 -20.64
N ALA A 166 -14.47 3.22 -20.00
CA ALA A 166 -15.56 4.13 -19.65
C ALA A 166 -15.36 4.63 -18.21
N VAL A 167 -14.66 5.77 -18.05
CA VAL A 167 -14.34 6.35 -16.75
C VAL A 167 -15.41 7.36 -16.33
N ARG A 168 -15.94 7.22 -15.11
CA ARG A 168 -16.99 8.10 -14.56
C ARG A 168 -16.79 8.28 -13.06
N ARG A 169 -17.02 9.50 -12.56
CA ARG A 169 -17.20 9.76 -11.14
C ARG A 169 -18.66 9.54 -10.75
N GLY A 170 -18.87 8.94 -9.59
CA GLY A 170 -20.21 8.72 -9.04
C GLY A 170 -20.17 8.31 -7.58
N THR A 171 -21.34 7.93 -7.07
CA THR A 171 -21.51 7.48 -5.69
C THR A 171 -21.84 5.99 -5.65
N VAL A 172 -21.76 5.43 -4.45
CA VAL A 172 -22.15 4.06 -4.14
C VAL A 172 -23.32 4.13 -3.18
N GLU A 173 -24.36 3.35 -3.45
CA GLU A 173 -25.52 3.21 -2.58
C GLU A 173 -25.14 2.52 -1.26
N PRO A 174 -25.92 2.68 -0.17
CA PRO A 174 -25.69 1.94 1.07
C PRO A 174 -25.68 0.41 0.91
N SER A 175 -26.31 -0.11 -0.15
CA SER A 175 -26.28 -1.52 -0.54
C SER A 175 -24.92 -1.99 -1.09
N GLY A 176 -23.98 -1.08 -1.34
CA GLY A 176 -22.72 -1.35 -2.03
C GLY A 176 -22.83 -1.34 -3.56
N ARG A 177 -23.97 -0.96 -4.12
CA ARG A 177 -24.17 -0.87 -5.57
C ARG A 177 -23.64 0.45 -6.14
N CYS A 178 -22.87 0.39 -7.22
CA CYS A 178 -22.37 1.57 -7.92
C CYS A 178 -23.48 2.24 -8.75
N CYS A 179 -23.70 3.55 -8.56
CA CYS A 179 -24.71 4.30 -9.31
C CYS A 179 -24.38 4.49 -10.81
N CYS A 180 -23.12 4.29 -11.22
CA CYS A 180 -22.69 4.52 -12.60
C CYS A 180 -22.80 3.29 -13.51
N CYS A 181 -22.45 2.10 -12.99
CA CYS A 181 -22.48 0.84 -13.76
C CYS A 181 -23.51 -0.16 -13.24
N GLY A 182 -24.07 0.04 -12.05
CA GLY A 182 -25.02 -0.89 -11.44
C GLY A 182 -24.38 -2.13 -10.81
N GLU A 183 -23.05 -2.27 -10.87
CA GLU A 183 -22.31 -3.39 -10.31
C GLU A 183 -22.27 -3.34 -8.77
N GLN A 184 -22.17 -4.52 -8.14
CA GLN A 184 -22.15 -4.70 -6.70
C GLN A 184 -20.70 -4.78 -6.19
N LEU A 185 -20.33 -3.92 -5.24
CA LEU A 185 -19.07 -4.05 -4.52
C LEU A 185 -19.07 -5.32 -3.66
N VAL A 186 -17.89 -5.91 -3.50
CA VAL A 186 -17.69 -7.16 -2.76
C VAL A 186 -17.31 -6.85 -1.31
N CYS A 187 -17.78 -7.67 -0.37
CA CYS A 187 -17.24 -7.70 0.98
C CYS A 187 -15.90 -8.43 0.94
N VAL A 188 -14.82 -7.73 1.31
CA VAL A 188 -13.48 -8.32 1.36
C VAL A 188 -13.26 -8.90 2.75
N ASP A 189 -12.90 -10.17 2.80
CA ASP A 189 -12.63 -10.86 4.06
C ASP A 189 -11.36 -10.30 4.70
N ILE A 190 -11.37 -10.20 6.03
CA ILE A 190 -10.15 -9.90 6.80
C ILE A 190 -9.47 -11.25 7.08
N ASP A 191 -8.17 -11.33 6.84
CA ASP A 191 -7.42 -12.56 7.08
C ASP A 191 -7.40 -12.94 8.57
N ASP A 192 -7.76 -14.18 8.88
CA ASP A 192 -7.85 -14.68 10.26
C ASP A 192 -6.47 -14.65 10.95
N ALA A 193 -5.38 -14.92 10.23
CA ALA A 193 -4.04 -14.91 10.80
C ALA A 193 -3.54 -13.48 11.06
N GLU A 194 -3.88 -12.51 10.19
CA GLU A 194 -3.66 -11.09 10.47
C GLU A 194 -4.48 -10.61 11.67
N THR A 195 -5.72 -11.08 11.80
CA THR A 195 -6.61 -10.78 12.93
C THR A 195 -6.04 -11.27 14.24
N GLU A 196 -5.52 -12.51 14.25
CA GLU A 196 -4.89 -13.09 15.43
C GLU A 196 -3.60 -12.35 15.83
N LYS A 197 -2.73 -12.02 14.85
CA LYS A 197 -1.52 -11.22 15.11
C LYS A 197 -1.86 -9.85 15.66
N PHE A 198 -2.91 -9.22 15.15
CA PHE A 198 -3.39 -7.93 15.63
C PHE A 198 -3.88 -8.05 17.09
N ALA A 199 -4.69 -9.06 17.40
CA ALA A 199 -5.18 -9.32 18.76
C ALA A 199 -4.01 -9.51 19.75
N GLN A 200 -3.02 -10.33 19.38
CA GLN A 200 -1.81 -10.54 20.19
C GLN A 200 -1.04 -9.23 20.42
N SER A 201 -0.83 -8.44 19.37
CA SER A 201 -0.12 -7.15 19.47
C SER A 201 -0.85 -6.15 20.39
N ILE A 202 -2.18 -6.11 20.33
CA ILE A 202 -3.00 -5.27 21.24
C ILE A 202 -2.87 -5.74 22.68
N ALA A 203 -2.91 -7.05 22.92
CA ALA A 203 -2.76 -7.62 24.26
C ALA A 203 -1.38 -7.30 24.85
N GLU A 204 -0.31 -7.46 24.06
CA GLU A 204 1.06 -7.10 24.47
C GLU A 204 1.16 -5.61 24.83
N LEU A 205 0.65 -4.72 23.97
CA LEU A 205 0.68 -3.28 24.21
C LEU A 205 -0.11 -2.88 25.46
N ALA A 206 -1.26 -3.51 25.71
CA ALA A 206 -2.05 -3.29 26.90
C ALA A 206 -1.31 -3.76 28.16
N MET A 207 -0.65 -4.91 28.11
CA MET A 207 0.17 -5.43 29.22
C MET A 207 1.41 -4.58 29.52
N GLU A 208 1.90 -3.80 28.55
CA GLU A 208 2.98 -2.83 28.76
C GLU A 208 2.52 -1.53 29.43
N ARG A 209 1.28 -1.09 29.15
CA ARG A 209 0.79 0.24 29.54
C ARG A 209 -0.16 0.24 30.74
N GLU A 210 -0.90 -0.84 30.95
CA GLU A 210 -1.81 -1.01 32.07
C GLU A 210 -1.13 -1.70 33.27
N VAL A 211 -1.77 -1.63 34.44
CA VAL A 211 -1.40 -2.51 35.56
C VAL A 211 -1.69 -3.94 35.12
N LYS A 212 -0.64 -4.72 34.85
CA LYS A 212 -0.71 -6.10 34.30
C LYS A 212 -1.85 -6.96 34.87
N ALA A 213 -2.08 -6.90 36.18
CA ALA A 213 -3.15 -7.65 36.85
C ALA A 213 -4.57 -7.30 36.32
N ASN A 214 -4.83 -6.02 36.02
CA ASN A 214 -6.16 -5.56 35.57
C ASN A 214 -6.47 -6.06 34.15
N PHE A 215 -5.49 -6.04 33.24
CA PHE A 215 -5.71 -6.50 31.87
C PHE A 215 -5.76 -8.02 31.78
N SER A 216 -4.91 -8.74 32.52
CA SER A 216 -4.99 -10.21 32.61
C SER A 216 -6.32 -10.68 33.20
N GLU A 217 -6.86 -10.01 34.22
CA GLU A 217 -8.19 -10.30 34.74
C GLU A 217 -9.31 -10.02 33.73
N PHE A 218 -9.17 -8.98 32.91
CA PHE A 218 -10.11 -8.67 31.82
C PHE A 218 -10.08 -9.75 30.73
N GLN A 219 -8.89 -10.19 30.30
CA GLN A 219 -8.74 -11.27 29.32
C GLN A 219 -9.40 -12.57 29.79
N ILE A 220 -9.21 -12.93 31.06
CA ILE A 220 -9.85 -14.12 31.66
C ILE A 220 -11.39 -13.95 31.70
N LYS A 221 -11.90 -12.75 32.02
CA LYS A 221 -13.35 -12.48 32.05
C LYS A 221 -14.00 -12.54 30.66
N GLU A 222 -13.31 -12.07 29.62
CA GLU A 222 -13.75 -12.15 28.22
C GLU A 222 -13.79 -13.61 27.73
N GLU A 223 -12.76 -14.41 28.05
CA GLU A 223 -12.69 -15.84 27.72
C GLU A 223 -13.85 -16.62 28.40
N PHE A 224 -14.15 -16.29 29.66
CA PHE A 224 -15.32 -16.81 30.38
C PHE A 224 -16.65 -16.35 29.79
N CYS A 225 -16.77 -15.10 29.31
CA CYS A 225 -17.98 -14.59 28.66
C CYS A 225 -18.26 -15.27 27.31
N ILE A 226 -17.24 -15.46 26.47
CA ILE A 226 -17.38 -16.20 25.20
C ILE A 226 -17.77 -17.66 25.47
N CYS A 227 -17.15 -18.30 26.47
CA CYS A 227 -17.47 -19.66 26.86
C CYS A 227 -18.91 -19.78 27.40
N LEU A 228 -19.39 -18.81 28.18
CA LEU A 228 -20.78 -18.73 28.65
C LEU A 228 -21.78 -18.49 27.51
N ILE A 229 -21.48 -17.60 26.55
CA ILE A 229 -22.37 -17.34 25.40
C ILE A 229 -22.48 -18.58 24.51
N LEU A 230 -21.37 -19.27 24.26
CA LEU A 230 -21.36 -20.53 23.50
C LEU A 230 -22.06 -21.66 24.26
N SER A 231 -21.92 -21.72 25.59
CA SER A 231 -22.65 -22.69 26.43
C SER A 231 -24.16 -22.45 26.42
N VAL A 232 -24.60 -21.19 26.43
CA VAL A 232 -26.03 -20.84 26.37
C VAL A 232 -26.61 -21.16 24.99
N HIS A 233 -25.89 -20.90 23.90
CA HIS A 233 -26.34 -21.28 22.55
C HIS A 233 -26.35 -22.80 22.32
N TYR A 234 -25.41 -23.55 22.92
CA TYR A 234 -25.42 -25.02 22.83
C TYR A 234 -26.54 -25.66 23.66
N ILE A 235 -26.95 -25.04 24.77
CA ILE A 235 -28.08 -25.53 25.59
C ILE A 235 -29.44 -25.20 24.97
N GLU A 236 -29.57 -24.09 24.23
CA GLU A 236 -30.81 -23.76 23.51
C GLU A 236 -31.01 -24.54 22.19
N ALA A 237 -29.95 -25.11 21.61
CA ALA A 237 -30.03 -25.90 20.38
C ALA A 237 -30.52 -27.35 20.58
N ASP A 238 -30.54 -27.87 21.82
CA ASP A 238 -30.99 -29.24 22.15
C ASP A 238 -32.39 -29.30 22.79
N ILE A 239 -33.12 -28.18 22.82
CA ILE A 239 -34.52 -28.13 23.29
C ILE A 239 -35.39 -27.38 22.28
N LYS A 240 -35.65 -28.00 21.12
CA LYS A 240 -36.96 -28.09 20.43
C LYS A 240 -36.86 -28.76 19.07
#